data_AF-A0A9R1R658-F1
#
_entry.id   AF-A0A9R1R658-F1
#
_cell.length_a   1.000
_cell.length_b   1.000
_cell.length_c   1.000
_cell.angle_alpha   90.00
_cell.angle_beta   90.00
_cell.angle_gamma   90.00
#
_symmetry.space_group_name_H-M   'P 1'
#
loop_
_entity.id
_entity.type
_entity.pdbx_description
1 polymer ?
#
loop_
_entity_poly.entity_id
_entity_poly.type
_entity_poly.pdbx_seq_one_letter_code
_entity_poly.pdbx_strand_id
1 'polypeptide(L)'
;MCPYLVNGGLGAHLDNADGVFADEGWYATDHFGLDVIFHARVRQYECLTNDSSLAAAVFVPYYAGFDVVRHLWSNNATAKDAAAVELVDWLTRRPEWRAMGGRDHFVMSGRTAWDHQRQTDSDSEWGNKLFRLPAVWNMTVLLVEKLPWTDFDFAVPYPTYFHPAKDADVLQWQQRMQGMKRDFLFSFAGGERPGDPNSIRHHLIRECGASSFCNLVQCHKSEKNCLAPSTFMRVFQGARFCLQPPGDTYTRRSAFDAILAGCVPVFFHPDSAYRQYKWHLPDDRDTYSVFISEEDVRSGNASSVEETLRQIPLEVVERMTETVIGLIPRLVYADPRSKLETLRDAVDFTVEAVIDRVSKLRKEMDHGASARGHLTQTATKIDIISWKFNIEINIGIIGSMHILIGFPKPSIVRVYDDMVHRNVAKYLIMPESTMNMW
;
A
#
# COMPACT_ATOMS: atom_id res chain seq x y z
N MET A 1 -23.16 16.71 -8.38
CA MET A 1 -21.91 16.27 -7.72
C MET A 1 -21.79 14.77 -7.91
N CYS A 2 -20.61 14.25 -8.26
CA CYS A 2 -20.40 12.80 -8.45
C CYS A 2 -20.72 12.05 -7.14
N PRO A 3 -21.61 11.03 -7.12
CA PRO A 3 -22.00 10.34 -5.89
C PRO A 3 -20.85 9.74 -5.09
N TYR A 4 -19.74 9.39 -5.76
CA TYR A 4 -18.53 8.84 -5.15
C TYR A 4 -17.67 9.90 -4.43
N LEU A 5 -17.88 11.19 -4.70
CA LEU A 5 -17.03 12.27 -4.17
C LEU A 5 -17.66 13.02 -2.99
N VAL A 6 -18.89 12.68 -2.61
CA VAL A 6 -19.53 13.27 -1.42
C VAL A 6 -18.82 12.80 -0.14
N ASN A 7 -19.06 13.49 0.98
CA ASN A 7 -18.51 13.14 2.29
C ASN A 7 -16.98 13.06 2.33
N GLY A 8 -16.27 13.90 1.56
CA GLY A 8 -14.81 13.89 1.51
C GLY A 8 -14.22 12.71 0.70
N GLY A 9 -14.97 12.19 -0.27
CA GLY A 9 -14.56 11.06 -1.10
C GLY A 9 -15.00 9.69 -0.59
N LEU A 10 -15.67 9.63 0.57
CA LEU A 10 -16.19 8.38 1.13
C LEU A 10 -17.41 7.85 0.35
N GLY A 11 -18.13 8.72 -0.37
CA GLY A 11 -19.37 8.35 -1.04
C GLY A 11 -20.60 8.48 -0.13
N ALA A 12 -21.77 8.06 -0.63
CA ALA A 12 -23.03 8.15 0.11
C ALA A 12 -23.05 7.22 1.34
N HIS A 13 -23.80 7.57 2.38
CA HIS A 13 -23.99 6.70 3.54
C HIS A 13 -24.65 5.37 3.13
N LEU A 14 -24.21 4.28 3.75
CA LEU A 14 -24.88 2.98 3.69
C LEU A 14 -25.76 2.84 4.93
N ASP A 15 -27.03 2.49 4.73
CA ASP A 15 -27.92 2.17 5.84
C ASP A 15 -27.61 0.79 6.43
N ASN A 16 -28.02 0.59 7.68
CA ASN A 16 -27.90 -0.68 8.40
C ASN A 16 -29.22 -1.46 8.39
N ALA A 17 -30.06 -1.33 7.36
CA ALA A 17 -31.38 -1.99 7.32
C ALA A 17 -31.28 -3.52 7.42
N ASP A 18 -30.18 -4.07 6.93
CA ASP A 18 -29.84 -5.49 6.87
C ASP A 18 -29.19 -6.04 8.14
N GLY A 19 -28.88 -5.18 9.12
CA GLY A 19 -28.17 -5.52 10.36
C GLY A 19 -26.72 -5.94 10.16
N VAL A 20 -26.15 -5.76 8.96
CA VAL A 20 -24.79 -6.20 8.59
C VAL A 20 -23.71 -5.20 9.02
N PHE A 21 -24.06 -3.92 9.10
CA PHE A 21 -23.16 -2.82 9.42
C PHE A 21 -23.38 -2.33 10.86
N ALA A 22 -22.56 -1.37 11.29
CA ALA A 22 -22.91 -0.51 12.42
C ALA A 22 -23.81 0.64 11.94
N ASP A 23 -24.47 1.34 12.86
CA ASP A 23 -25.40 2.42 12.52
C ASP A 23 -24.68 3.63 11.91
N GLU A 24 -23.38 3.79 12.18
CA GLU A 24 -22.57 4.91 11.72
C GLU A 24 -21.25 4.43 11.11
N GLY A 25 -20.64 5.31 10.29
CA GLY A 25 -19.31 5.09 9.71
C GLY A 25 -19.28 4.23 8.45
N TRP A 26 -20.42 3.92 7.82
CA TRP A 26 -20.47 3.09 6.61
C TRP A 26 -20.85 3.90 5.37
N TYR A 27 -20.07 3.73 4.31
CA TYR A 27 -20.20 4.52 3.08
C TYR A 27 -20.03 3.66 1.83
N ALA A 28 -20.67 4.07 0.74
CA ALA A 28 -20.58 3.45 -0.58
C ALA A 28 -19.25 3.83 -1.28
N THR A 29 -18.14 3.56 -0.60
CA THR A 29 -16.79 3.97 -1.03
C THR A 29 -16.37 3.30 -2.32
N ASP A 30 -15.90 4.10 -3.27
CA ASP A 30 -15.27 3.58 -4.48
C ASP A 30 -13.87 3.05 -4.15
N HIS A 31 -13.56 1.83 -4.62
CA HIS A 31 -12.29 1.17 -4.34
C HIS A 31 -11.07 1.87 -4.94
N PHE A 32 -11.25 2.78 -5.91
CA PHE A 32 -10.22 3.63 -6.48
C PHE A 32 -10.36 5.10 -6.06
N GLY A 33 -11.22 5.43 -5.09
CA GLY A 33 -11.43 6.80 -4.60
C GLY A 33 -10.36 7.34 -3.65
N LEU A 34 -9.30 6.56 -3.39
CA LEU A 34 -8.37 6.82 -2.29
C LEU A 34 -7.57 8.13 -2.45
N ASP A 35 -7.36 8.66 -3.66
CA ASP A 35 -6.68 9.95 -3.86
C ASP A 35 -7.35 11.07 -3.04
N VAL A 36 -8.68 11.12 -3.09
CA VAL A 36 -9.49 12.18 -2.45
C VAL A 36 -9.57 11.93 -0.94
N ILE A 37 -9.80 10.68 -0.54
CA ILE A 37 -9.89 10.29 0.88
C ILE A 37 -8.55 10.58 1.58
N PHE A 38 -7.44 10.17 0.97
CA PHE A 38 -6.10 10.36 1.54
C PHE A 38 -5.74 11.84 1.63
N HIS A 39 -5.99 12.63 0.59
CA HIS A 39 -5.75 14.09 0.65
C HIS A 39 -6.64 14.76 1.70
N ALA A 40 -7.93 14.41 1.79
CA ALA A 40 -8.83 14.97 2.80
C ALA A 40 -8.36 14.65 4.22
N ARG A 41 -7.81 13.45 4.46
CA ARG A 41 -7.23 13.05 5.74
C ARG A 41 -5.89 13.72 6.04
N VAL A 42 -4.99 13.82 5.05
CA VAL A 42 -3.71 14.54 5.21
C VAL A 42 -3.93 16.01 5.58
N ARG A 43 -5.01 16.65 5.10
CA ARG A 43 -5.38 18.02 5.49
C ARG A 43 -5.67 18.21 6.98
N GLN A 44 -5.95 17.14 7.69
CA GLN A 44 -6.19 17.17 9.14
C GLN A 44 -4.96 16.76 9.95
N TYR A 45 -3.82 16.50 9.29
CA TYR A 45 -2.60 16.13 9.98
C TYR A 45 -2.15 17.26 10.91
N GLU A 46 -1.87 16.91 12.16
CA GLU A 46 -1.70 17.90 13.23
C GLU A 46 -0.48 18.81 13.04
N CYS A 47 0.57 18.29 12.41
CA CYS A 47 1.82 19.00 12.19
C CYS A 47 1.95 19.52 10.75
N LEU A 48 0.87 19.99 10.13
CA LEU A 48 0.99 20.72 8.87
C LEU A 48 1.70 22.07 9.10
N THR A 49 2.61 22.42 8.20
CA THR A 49 3.31 23.72 8.20
C THR A 49 3.20 24.38 6.83
N ASN A 50 3.36 25.71 6.79
CA ASN A 50 3.51 26.48 5.56
C ASN A 50 4.98 26.81 5.25
N ASP A 51 5.92 26.41 6.12
CA ASP A 51 7.35 26.66 5.96
C ASP A 51 8.09 25.39 5.52
N SER A 52 8.54 25.36 4.26
CA SER A 52 9.27 24.25 3.63
C SER A 52 10.62 23.94 4.19
N SER A 53 11.23 24.85 4.95
CA SER A 53 12.45 24.55 5.67
C SER A 53 12.23 23.64 6.89
N LEU A 54 11.00 23.58 7.43
CA LEU A 54 10.67 22.79 8.62
C LEU A 54 10.09 21.40 8.31
N ALA A 55 9.71 21.15 7.05
CA ALA A 55 9.02 19.91 6.68
C ALA A 55 9.91 18.66 6.77
N ALA A 56 9.33 17.60 7.33
CA ALA A 56 9.91 16.26 7.33
C ALA A 56 9.62 15.54 5.99
N ALA A 57 8.48 15.83 5.36
CA ALA A 57 8.12 15.36 4.03
C ALA A 57 7.13 16.34 3.36
N VAL A 58 7.05 16.29 2.02
CA VAL A 58 6.20 17.15 1.19
C VAL A 58 5.16 16.29 0.48
N PHE A 59 3.88 16.50 0.80
CA PHE A 59 2.79 15.85 0.09
C PHE A 59 2.51 16.59 -1.22
N VAL A 60 2.45 15.85 -2.33
CA VAL A 60 2.07 16.36 -3.64
C VAL A 60 0.58 16.07 -3.85
N PRO A 61 -0.31 17.07 -3.77
CA PRO A 61 -1.76 16.88 -3.89
C PRO A 61 -2.19 16.76 -5.36
N TYR A 62 -1.63 15.77 -6.05
CA TYR A 62 -1.98 15.38 -7.42
C TYR A 62 -2.79 14.09 -7.38
N TYR A 63 -4.01 14.12 -7.92
CA TYR A 63 -4.92 12.98 -7.96
C TYR A 63 -4.59 12.05 -9.13
N ALA A 64 -3.46 11.35 -9.04
CA ALA A 64 -2.91 10.52 -10.10
C ALA A 64 -3.90 9.47 -10.62
N GLY A 65 -4.70 8.87 -9.73
CA GLY A 65 -5.70 7.86 -10.08
C GLY A 65 -6.87 8.43 -10.88
N PHE A 66 -7.38 9.59 -10.47
CA PHE A 66 -8.42 10.31 -11.21
C PHE A 66 -7.90 10.89 -12.52
N ASP A 67 -6.65 11.35 -12.56
CA ASP A 67 -6.06 11.86 -13.79
C ASP A 67 -6.02 10.78 -14.87
N VAL A 68 -5.44 9.62 -14.56
CA VAL A 68 -5.27 8.53 -15.53
C VAL A 68 -6.62 7.98 -16.01
N VAL A 69 -7.60 7.84 -15.11
CA VAL A 69 -8.90 7.20 -15.45
C VAL A 69 -9.70 8.00 -16.50
N ARG A 70 -9.48 9.32 -16.60
CA ARG A 70 -10.11 10.17 -17.64
C ARG A 70 -9.74 9.75 -19.06
N HIS A 71 -8.55 9.17 -19.23
CA HIS A 71 -7.98 8.88 -20.55
C HIS A 71 -7.62 7.40 -20.73
N LEU A 72 -7.80 6.55 -19.71
CA LEU A 72 -7.32 5.17 -19.68
C LEU A 72 -7.83 4.30 -20.84
N TRP A 73 -9.10 4.47 -21.22
CA TRP A 73 -9.72 3.76 -22.36
C TRP A 73 -9.59 4.47 -23.71
N SER A 74 -8.91 5.62 -23.76
CA SER A 74 -8.67 6.33 -25.02
C SER A 74 -7.44 5.79 -25.74
N ASN A 75 -7.41 5.84 -27.07
CA ASN A 75 -6.21 5.56 -27.86
C ASN A 75 -5.42 6.85 -28.09
N ASN A 76 -5.02 7.52 -27.00
CA ASN A 76 -4.26 8.77 -27.07
C ASN A 76 -3.25 8.84 -25.92
N ALA A 77 -2.02 8.42 -26.19
CA ALA A 77 -0.91 8.41 -25.24
C ALA A 77 -0.56 9.82 -24.75
N THR A 78 -0.65 10.82 -25.64
CA THR A 78 -0.37 12.22 -25.30
C THR A 78 -1.36 12.73 -24.24
N ALA A 79 -2.66 12.46 -24.41
CA ALA A 79 -3.68 12.85 -23.45
C ALA A 79 -3.52 12.12 -22.11
N LYS A 80 -3.19 10.82 -22.14
CA LYS A 80 -2.89 10.02 -20.93
C LYS A 80 -1.71 10.58 -20.12
N ASP A 81 -0.74 11.20 -20.79
CA ASP A 81 0.52 11.63 -20.17
C ASP A 81 0.56 13.11 -19.76
N ALA A 82 -0.28 13.94 -20.37
CA ALA A 82 -0.13 15.41 -20.33
C ALA A 82 0.02 15.95 -18.91
N ALA A 83 -0.89 15.59 -18.00
CA ALA A 83 -0.87 16.08 -16.63
C ALA A 83 0.30 15.52 -15.80
N ALA A 84 0.68 14.26 -16.00
CA ALA A 84 1.85 13.69 -15.33
C ALA A 84 3.16 14.37 -15.75
N VAL A 85 3.30 14.69 -17.04
CA VAL A 85 4.45 15.45 -17.58
C VAL A 85 4.47 16.86 -17.02
N GLU A 86 3.33 17.57 -17.08
CA GLU A 86 3.20 18.94 -16.56
C GLU A 86 3.51 19.02 -15.06
N LEU A 87 3.03 18.05 -14.28
CA LEU A 87 3.32 17.94 -12.85
C LEU A 87 4.82 17.85 -12.59
N VAL A 88 5.53 16.94 -13.26
CA VAL A 88 6.98 16.75 -13.07
C VAL A 88 7.76 18.00 -13.49
N ASP A 89 7.37 18.60 -14.60
CA ASP A 89 7.92 19.86 -15.08
C ASP A 89 7.74 20.99 -14.06
N TRP A 90 6.58 21.07 -13.42
CA TRP A 90 6.30 22.06 -12.38
C TRP A 90 7.10 21.77 -11.10
N LEU A 91 7.05 20.52 -10.60
CA LEU A 91 7.70 20.10 -9.35
C LEU A 91 9.20 20.35 -9.40
N THR A 92 9.87 19.93 -10.46
CA THR A 92 11.35 20.00 -10.57
C THR A 92 11.91 21.43 -10.58
N ARG A 93 11.07 22.44 -10.85
CA ARG A 93 11.43 23.87 -10.82
C ARG A 93 11.29 24.49 -9.42
N ARG A 94 10.62 23.81 -8.48
CA ARG A 94 10.34 24.31 -7.13
C ARG A 94 11.59 24.30 -6.24
N PRO A 95 11.79 25.30 -5.37
CA PRO A 95 12.87 25.26 -4.38
C PRO A 95 12.72 24.07 -3.42
N GLU A 96 11.49 23.68 -3.08
CA GLU A 96 11.19 22.51 -2.25
C GLU A 96 11.77 21.23 -2.86
N TRP A 97 11.61 21.04 -4.17
CA TRP A 97 12.18 19.89 -4.87
C TRP A 97 13.70 19.84 -4.79
N ARG A 98 14.37 20.99 -4.91
CA ARG A 98 15.84 21.08 -4.90
C ARG A 98 16.46 20.68 -3.56
N ALA A 99 15.72 20.81 -2.45
CA ALA A 99 16.23 20.51 -1.11
C ALA A 99 16.72 19.06 -0.97
N MET A 100 15.98 18.10 -1.54
CA MET A 100 16.34 16.68 -1.52
C MET A 100 16.22 15.99 -2.90
N GLY A 101 16.13 16.76 -3.98
CA GLY A 101 15.93 16.23 -5.33
C GLY A 101 14.64 15.41 -5.48
N GLY A 102 13.60 15.74 -4.71
CA GLY A 102 12.32 15.03 -4.67
C GLY A 102 12.23 13.86 -3.69
N ARG A 103 13.31 13.49 -2.98
CA ARG A 103 13.34 12.32 -2.06
C ARG A 103 12.49 12.45 -0.81
N ASP A 104 12.12 13.68 -0.47
CA ASP A 104 11.19 14.03 0.59
C ASP A 104 9.75 14.22 0.08
N HIS A 105 9.51 14.10 -1.22
CA HIS A 105 8.18 14.24 -1.80
C HIS A 105 7.46 12.89 -1.84
N PHE A 106 6.16 12.93 -1.61
CA PHE A 106 5.30 11.77 -1.80
C PHE A 106 3.95 12.13 -2.41
N VAL A 107 3.40 11.18 -3.18
CA VAL A 107 2.14 11.33 -3.90
C VAL A 107 1.30 10.07 -3.71
N MET A 108 -0.02 10.21 -3.73
CA MET A 108 -0.96 9.08 -3.67
C MET A 108 -1.66 8.91 -5.02
N SER A 109 -1.76 7.66 -5.48
CA SER A 109 -2.71 7.24 -6.49
C SER A 109 -3.68 6.22 -5.88
N GLY A 110 -4.98 6.46 -6.01
CA GLY A 110 -5.98 5.48 -5.65
C GLY A 110 -6.09 4.34 -6.65
N ARG A 111 -5.33 4.38 -7.76
CA ARG A 111 -5.22 3.33 -8.77
C ARG A 111 -3.99 2.45 -8.54
N THR A 112 -3.93 1.34 -9.25
CA THR A 112 -2.81 0.40 -9.15
C THR A 112 -1.60 0.93 -9.92
N ALA A 113 -0.40 0.48 -9.56
CA ALA A 113 0.82 0.83 -10.30
C ALA A 113 0.77 0.40 -11.78
N TRP A 114 -0.03 -0.62 -12.10
CA TRP A 114 -0.25 -1.10 -13.47
C TRP A 114 -0.82 -0.02 -14.39
N ASP A 115 -1.59 0.93 -13.84
CA ASP A 115 -2.15 2.05 -14.62
C ASP A 115 -1.12 3.15 -14.91
N HIS A 116 0.06 3.10 -14.31
CA HIS A 116 1.07 4.16 -14.37
C HIS A 116 2.39 3.75 -15.04
N GLN A 117 2.47 2.51 -15.52
CA GLN A 117 3.69 1.92 -16.08
C GLN A 117 3.58 1.56 -17.57
N ARG A 118 2.89 2.39 -18.36
CA ARG A 118 2.81 2.17 -19.81
C ARG A 118 4.23 2.07 -20.39
N GLN A 119 4.55 0.98 -21.09
CA GLN A 119 5.94 0.61 -21.41
C GLN A 119 6.49 1.43 -22.59
N THR A 120 5.62 1.77 -23.55
CA THR A 120 6.01 2.57 -24.73
C THR A 120 5.14 3.83 -24.87
N ASP A 121 5.44 4.63 -25.89
CA ASP A 121 4.63 5.81 -26.25
C ASP A 121 3.51 5.47 -27.26
N SER A 122 3.17 4.17 -27.37
CA SER A 122 2.05 3.69 -28.18
C SER A 122 0.70 4.16 -27.63
N ASP A 123 -0.16 4.68 -28.52
CA ASP A 123 -1.52 5.12 -28.19
C ASP A 123 -2.41 3.99 -27.68
N SER A 124 -2.19 2.76 -28.14
CA SER A 124 -3.01 1.59 -27.84
C SER A 124 -2.68 0.90 -26.51
N GLU A 125 -1.54 1.23 -25.90
CA GLU A 125 -1.13 0.61 -24.64
C GLU A 125 -1.91 1.16 -23.43
N TRP A 126 -2.09 0.30 -22.43
CA TRP A 126 -2.79 0.62 -21.19
C TRP A 126 -1.95 1.52 -20.27
N GLY A 127 -2.61 2.41 -19.53
CA GLY A 127 -2.00 3.27 -18.51
C GLY A 127 -1.33 4.53 -19.06
N ASN A 128 -0.80 5.36 -18.15
CA ASN A 128 0.06 6.50 -18.48
C ASN A 128 1.54 6.18 -18.22
N LYS A 129 2.43 7.14 -18.54
CA LYS A 129 3.88 6.99 -18.36
C LYS A 129 4.43 7.57 -17.05
N LEU A 130 3.61 7.81 -16.03
CA LEU A 130 4.06 8.45 -14.78
C LEU A 130 5.30 7.76 -14.21
N PHE A 131 5.35 6.43 -14.21
CA PHE A 131 6.49 5.65 -13.69
C PHE A 131 7.68 5.58 -14.65
N ARG A 132 7.59 6.14 -15.86
CA ARG A 132 8.75 6.32 -16.76
C ARG A 132 9.39 7.70 -16.62
N LEU A 133 8.79 8.62 -15.86
CA LEU A 133 9.35 9.95 -15.64
C LEU A 133 10.45 9.87 -14.57
N PRO A 134 11.73 10.18 -14.87
CA PRO A 134 12.84 9.96 -13.93
C PRO A 134 12.71 10.71 -12.60
N ALA A 135 12.06 11.86 -12.59
CA ALA A 135 11.78 12.61 -11.36
C ALA A 135 10.92 11.81 -10.38
N VAL A 136 9.96 11.02 -10.88
CA VAL A 136 9.04 10.23 -10.05
C VAL A 136 9.77 9.15 -9.26
N TRP A 137 10.86 8.59 -9.79
CA TRP A 137 11.69 7.59 -9.10
C TRP A 137 12.38 8.14 -7.85
N ASN A 138 12.53 9.45 -7.75
CA ASN A 138 13.05 10.07 -6.53
C ASN A 138 11.98 10.23 -5.46
N MET A 139 10.70 10.31 -5.82
CA MET A 139 9.60 10.47 -4.86
C MET A 139 9.21 9.13 -4.23
N THR A 140 8.43 9.21 -3.15
CA THR A 140 7.68 8.06 -2.63
C THR A 140 6.28 8.03 -3.26
N VAL A 141 5.94 7.00 -4.02
CA VAL A 141 4.62 6.87 -4.64
C VAL A 141 3.78 5.87 -3.86
N LEU A 142 2.64 6.31 -3.35
CA LEU A 142 1.69 5.48 -2.61
C LEU A 142 0.58 5.02 -3.56
N LEU A 143 0.26 3.72 -3.56
CA LEU A 143 -0.76 3.14 -4.43
C LEU A 143 -1.58 2.08 -3.70
N VAL A 144 -2.76 1.74 -4.20
CA VAL A 144 -3.53 0.60 -3.66
C VAL A 144 -2.90 -0.77 -3.98
N GLU A 145 -2.05 -0.83 -5.00
CA GLU A 145 -1.21 -1.98 -5.34
C GLU A 145 0.08 -1.51 -6.02
N LYS A 146 1.23 -2.03 -5.56
CA LYS A 146 2.56 -1.64 -6.07
C LYS A 146 3.08 -2.61 -7.15
N LEU A 147 4.13 -2.22 -7.87
CA LEU A 147 4.86 -3.18 -8.70
C LEU A 147 5.77 -4.06 -7.82
N PRO A 148 5.85 -5.38 -8.05
CA PRO A 148 6.68 -6.27 -7.24
C PRO A 148 8.18 -5.97 -7.25
N TRP A 149 8.67 -5.16 -8.20
CA TRP A 149 10.11 -5.01 -8.51
C TRP A 149 10.65 -3.58 -8.36
N THR A 150 9.86 -2.63 -7.86
CA THR A 150 10.31 -1.24 -7.66
C THR A 150 10.43 -0.88 -6.18
N ASP A 151 11.32 0.06 -5.86
CA ASP A 151 11.64 0.46 -4.48
C ASP A 151 11.19 1.88 -4.11
N PHE A 152 10.60 2.60 -5.08
CA PHE A 152 10.09 3.97 -4.90
C PHE A 152 8.57 3.99 -4.68
N ASP A 153 7.88 2.89 -4.95
CA ASP A 153 6.44 2.74 -4.77
C ASP A 153 6.09 1.82 -3.59
N PHE A 154 5.00 2.14 -2.90
CA PHE A 154 4.56 1.47 -1.69
C PHE A 154 3.05 1.27 -1.74
N ALA A 155 2.62 0.04 -1.42
CA ALA A 155 1.20 -0.23 -1.38
C ALA A 155 0.61 0.16 -0.02
N VAL A 156 -0.53 0.83 -0.07
CA VAL A 156 -1.41 1.13 1.07
C VAL A 156 -2.73 0.37 0.90
N PRO A 157 -3.44 0.04 1.98
CA PRO A 157 -4.70 -0.71 1.91
C PRO A 157 -5.71 -0.07 0.96
N TYR A 158 -6.44 -0.88 0.20
CA TYR A 158 -7.61 -0.37 -0.51
C TYR A 158 -8.61 0.23 0.49
N PRO A 159 -9.31 1.33 0.16
CA PRO A 159 -10.34 1.85 1.04
C PRO A 159 -11.50 0.85 1.13
N THR A 160 -11.85 0.47 2.36
CA THR A 160 -13.03 -0.35 2.66
C THR A 160 -14.29 0.52 2.68
N TYR A 161 -15.43 -0.06 3.06
CA TYR A 161 -16.68 0.69 3.24
C TYR A 161 -16.82 1.34 4.63
N PHE A 162 -15.91 1.03 5.56
CA PHE A 162 -15.98 1.51 6.94
C PHE A 162 -14.97 2.63 7.19
N HIS A 163 -15.49 3.79 7.56
CA HIS A 163 -14.76 5.02 7.82
C HIS A 163 -15.21 5.58 9.17
N PRO A 164 -14.51 5.22 10.27
CA PRO A 164 -14.91 5.60 11.62
C PRO A 164 -14.77 7.11 11.83
N ALA A 165 -15.73 7.70 12.54
CA ALA A 165 -15.67 9.12 12.89
C ALA A 165 -14.95 9.35 14.24
N LYS A 166 -14.97 8.34 15.12
CA LYS A 166 -14.40 8.36 16.48
C LYS A 166 -13.86 6.99 16.87
N ASP A 167 -12.98 6.94 17.86
CA ASP A 167 -12.36 5.72 18.35
C ASP A 167 -13.40 4.67 18.76
N ALA A 168 -14.50 5.11 19.36
CA ALA A 168 -15.59 4.25 19.79
C ALA A 168 -16.23 3.46 18.63
N ASP A 169 -16.25 3.99 17.41
CA ASP A 169 -16.82 3.27 16.25
C ASP A 169 -15.96 2.06 15.90
N VAL A 170 -14.63 2.22 15.95
CA VAL A 170 -13.67 1.14 15.71
C VAL A 170 -13.76 0.08 16.80
N LEU A 171 -13.76 0.50 18.06
CA LEU A 171 -13.83 -0.42 19.21
C LEU A 171 -15.13 -1.23 19.22
N GLN A 172 -16.26 -0.59 18.93
CA GLN A 172 -17.56 -1.27 18.82
C GLN A 172 -17.56 -2.29 17.67
N TRP A 173 -16.99 -1.92 16.52
CA TRP A 173 -16.89 -2.84 15.39
C TRP A 173 -16.00 -4.04 15.71
N GLN A 174 -14.84 -3.81 16.33
CA GLN A 174 -13.94 -4.89 16.78
C GLN A 174 -14.63 -5.82 17.77
N GLN A 175 -15.32 -5.27 18.79
CA GLN A 175 -16.07 -6.06 19.76
C GLN A 175 -17.17 -6.90 19.10
N ARG A 176 -17.88 -6.34 18.12
CA ARG A 176 -18.86 -7.08 17.33
C ARG A 176 -18.23 -8.24 16.56
N MET A 177 -17.09 -8.03 15.91
CA MET A 177 -16.40 -9.08 15.15
C MET A 177 -15.80 -10.18 16.05
N GLN A 178 -15.41 -9.83 17.28
CA GLN A 178 -14.97 -10.79 18.29
C GLN A 178 -16.12 -11.71 18.73
N GLY A 179 -17.32 -11.16 18.94
CA GLY A 179 -18.51 -11.93 19.30
C GLY A 179 -19.23 -12.63 18.15
N MET A 180 -18.74 -12.47 16.91
CA MET A 180 -19.42 -12.98 15.72
C MET A 180 -19.33 -14.50 15.62
N LYS A 181 -20.49 -15.16 15.51
CA LYS A 181 -20.56 -16.59 15.23
C LYS A 181 -20.23 -16.86 13.76
N ARG A 182 -19.20 -17.69 13.53
CA ARG A 182 -18.74 -18.08 12.19
C ARG A 182 -19.14 -19.52 11.91
N ASP A 183 -20.26 -19.69 11.22
CA ASP A 183 -20.85 -21.00 10.93
C ASP A 183 -20.14 -21.73 9.79
N PHE A 184 -19.53 -20.99 8.87
CA PHE A 184 -18.82 -21.55 7.73
C PHE A 184 -17.31 -21.65 8.00
N LEU A 185 -16.70 -22.74 7.54
CA LEU A 185 -15.25 -22.87 7.60
C LEU A 185 -14.59 -21.83 6.69
N PHE A 186 -15.08 -21.70 5.46
CA PHE A 186 -14.53 -20.75 4.51
C PHE A 186 -15.61 -20.12 3.63
N SER A 187 -15.26 -19.06 2.93
CA SER A 187 -16.15 -18.40 1.99
C SER A 187 -15.40 -17.95 0.74
N PHE A 188 -16.13 -17.88 -0.38
CA PHE A 188 -15.67 -17.23 -1.58
C PHE A 188 -16.75 -16.29 -2.11
N ALA A 189 -16.37 -15.05 -2.38
CA ALA A 189 -17.23 -14.07 -3.02
C ALA A 189 -16.52 -13.53 -4.26
N GLY A 190 -17.03 -13.86 -5.44
CA GLY A 190 -16.39 -13.48 -6.69
C GLY A 190 -17.02 -14.13 -7.92
N GLY A 191 -16.62 -13.61 -9.08
CA GLY A 191 -17.05 -14.12 -10.38
C GLY A 191 -15.95 -14.89 -11.10
N GLU A 192 -16.37 -15.75 -12.01
CA GLU A 192 -15.51 -16.42 -12.98
C GLU A 192 -14.70 -15.42 -13.81
N ARG A 193 -13.56 -15.86 -14.36
CA ARG A 193 -12.73 -15.04 -15.25
C ARG A 193 -13.19 -15.25 -16.70
N PRO A 194 -13.81 -14.26 -17.37
CA PRO A 194 -14.24 -14.44 -18.76
C PRO A 194 -13.04 -14.74 -19.66
N GLY A 195 -13.12 -15.81 -20.45
CA GLY A 195 -12.07 -16.20 -21.39
C GLY A 195 -10.90 -17.00 -20.80
N ASP A 196 -10.91 -17.30 -19.50
CA ASP A 196 -9.89 -18.15 -18.86
C ASP A 196 -10.52 -19.23 -17.96
N PRO A 197 -10.93 -20.37 -18.52
CA PRO A 197 -11.55 -21.47 -17.76
C PRO A 197 -10.58 -22.13 -16.76
N ASN A 198 -9.27 -21.92 -16.91
CA ASN A 198 -8.24 -22.47 -16.04
C ASN A 198 -7.81 -21.49 -14.94
N SER A 199 -8.46 -20.33 -14.83
CA SER A 199 -8.19 -19.38 -13.76
C SER A 199 -8.49 -20.03 -12.41
N ILE A 200 -7.71 -19.71 -11.38
CA ILE A 200 -7.98 -20.20 -10.01
C ILE A 200 -9.41 -19.93 -9.54
N ARG A 201 -10.04 -18.82 -9.96
CA ARG A 201 -11.42 -18.48 -9.59
C ARG A 201 -12.43 -19.55 -9.97
N HIS A 202 -12.29 -20.17 -11.13
CA HIS A 202 -13.16 -21.27 -11.55
C HIS A 202 -13.00 -22.49 -10.64
N HIS A 203 -11.77 -22.81 -10.24
CA HIS A 203 -11.49 -23.90 -9.30
C HIS A 203 -12.13 -23.63 -7.94
N LEU A 204 -11.96 -22.41 -7.39
CA LEU A 204 -12.51 -22.04 -6.08
C LEU A 204 -14.03 -21.98 -6.08
N ILE A 205 -14.67 -21.49 -7.15
CA ILE A 205 -16.13 -21.50 -7.30
C ILE A 205 -16.64 -22.94 -7.28
N ARG A 206 -16.02 -23.83 -8.06
CA ARG A 206 -16.42 -25.24 -8.13
C ARG A 206 -16.23 -25.95 -6.80
N GLU A 207 -15.09 -25.78 -6.15
CA GLU A 207 -14.81 -26.41 -4.86
C GLU A 207 -15.74 -25.90 -3.77
N CYS A 208 -15.90 -24.58 -3.65
CA CYS A 208 -16.80 -23.96 -2.69
C CYS A 208 -18.26 -24.37 -2.92
N GLY A 209 -18.72 -24.38 -4.18
CA GLY A 209 -20.09 -24.79 -4.53
C GLY A 209 -20.39 -26.27 -4.30
N ALA A 210 -19.37 -27.12 -4.23
CA ALA A 210 -19.50 -28.54 -3.90
C ALA A 210 -19.43 -28.82 -2.38
N SER A 211 -19.10 -27.81 -1.56
CA SER A 211 -18.86 -27.94 -0.14
C SER A 211 -20.03 -27.43 0.70
N SER A 212 -20.44 -28.21 1.70
CA SER A 212 -21.37 -27.74 2.74
C SER A 212 -20.71 -26.85 3.80
N PHE A 213 -19.39 -26.72 3.78
CA PHE A 213 -18.59 -25.92 4.72
C PHE A 213 -18.21 -24.55 4.15
N CYS A 214 -18.50 -24.32 2.87
CA CYS A 214 -18.23 -23.06 2.19
C CYS A 214 -19.48 -22.21 2.03
N ASN A 215 -19.34 -20.90 2.27
CA ASN A 215 -20.35 -19.91 1.88
C ASN A 215 -19.96 -19.27 0.54
N LEU A 216 -20.70 -19.57 -0.53
CA LEU A 216 -20.42 -19.07 -1.88
C LEU A 216 -21.33 -17.89 -2.24
N VAL A 217 -20.72 -16.78 -2.66
CA VAL A 217 -21.39 -15.76 -3.47
C VAL A 217 -20.74 -15.72 -4.84
N GLN A 218 -21.40 -16.36 -5.80
CA GLN A 218 -20.98 -16.33 -7.20
C GLN A 218 -21.51 -15.07 -7.86
N CYS A 219 -20.61 -14.30 -8.47
CA CYS A 219 -20.96 -13.04 -9.12
C CYS A 219 -21.07 -13.18 -10.63
N HIS A 220 -22.26 -12.92 -11.16
CA HIS A 220 -22.50 -12.81 -12.60
C HIS A 220 -22.68 -11.35 -13.04
N LYS A 221 -22.42 -11.06 -14.33
CA LYS A 221 -22.40 -9.68 -14.90
C LYS A 221 -23.69 -8.87 -14.69
N SER A 222 -24.83 -9.53 -14.47
CA SER A 222 -26.16 -8.90 -14.31
C SER A 222 -26.69 -8.92 -12.88
N GLU A 223 -25.91 -9.41 -11.91
CA GLU A 223 -26.41 -9.64 -10.56
C GLU A 223 -26.13 -8.46 -9.63
N LYS A 224 -27.22 -7.86 -9.12
CA LYS A 224 -27.15 -6.74 -8.18
C LYS A 224 -26.49 -7.12 -6.85
N ASN A 225 -26.56 -8.38 -6.44
CA ASN A 225 -26.02 -8.83 -5.16
C ASN A 225 -24.50 -8.64 -5.05
N CYS A 226 -23.78 -8.68 -6.17
CA CYS A 226 -22.34 -8.46 -6.21
C CYS A 226 -21.92 -6.98 -6.35
N LEU A 227 -22.90 -6.07 -6.35
CA LEU A 227 -22.67 -4.64 -6.27
C LEU A 227 -22.98 -4.11 -4.85
N ALA A 228 -23.65 -4.91 -4.02
CA ALA A 228 -24.08 -4.51 -2.69
C ALA A 228 -22.99 -4.80 -1.64
N PRO A 229 -22.48 -3.78 -0.93
CA PRO A 229 -21.48 -3.98 0.14
C PRO A 229 -21.95 -4.93 1.25
N SER A 230 -23.25 -4.93 1.56
CA SER A 230 -23.83 -5.75 2.63
C SER A 230 -23.74 -7.25 2.32
N THR A 231 -23.81 -7.65 1.04
CA THR A 231 -23.64 -9.04 0.63
C THR A 231 -22.27 -9.58 1.04
N PHE A 232 -21.19 -8.90 0.65
CA PHE A 232 -19.83 -9.34 0.94
C PHE A 232 -19.54 -9.35 2.43
N MET A 233 -19.94 -8.27 3.11
CA MET A 233 -19.72 -8.13 4.53
C MET A 233 -20.47 -9.21 5.34
N ARG A 234 -21.70 -9.57 4.97
CA ARG A 234 -22.46 -10.68 5.57
C ARG A 234 -21.77 -12.04 5.37
N VAL A 235 -21.29 -12.31 4.16
CA VAL A 235 -20.61 -13.56 3.82
C VAL A 235 -19.32 -13.72 4.61
N PHE A 236 -18.51 -12.66 4.68
CA PHE A 236 -17.22 -12.69 5.38
C PHE A 236 -17.39 -12.77 6.90
N GLN A 237 -18.35 -12.05 7.49
CA GLN A 237 -18.64 -12.14 8.93
C GLN A 237 -19.02 -13.56 9.38
N GLY A 238 -19.66 -14.34 8.49
CA GLY A 238 -20.10 -15.69 8.78
C GLY A 238 -19.05 -16.79 8.59
N ALA A 239 -17.84 -16.46 8.13
CA ALA A 239 -16.81 -17.44 7.77
C ALA A 239 -15.53 -17.26 8.60
N ARG A 240 -14.80 -18.36 8.85
CA ARG A 240 -13.47 -18.31 9.50
C ARG A 240 -12.39 -17.88 8.52
N PHE A 241 -12.43 -18.43 7.31
CA PHE A 241 -11.48 -18.13 6.24
C PHE A 241 -12.16 -17.50 5.03
N CYS A 242 -11.51 -16.52 4.40
CA CYS A 242 -12.05 -15.85 3.23
C CYS A 242 -11.06 -15.98 2.07
N LEU A 243 -11.49 -16.65 1.00
CA LEU A 243 -10.64 -16.92 -0.14
C LEU A 243 -10.40 -15.66 -0.98
N GLN A 244 -9.14 -15.24 -1.09
CA GLN A 244 -8.71 -14.03 -1.78
C GLN A 244 -7.75 -14.34 -2.93
N PRO A 245 -8.21 -15.01 -4.02
CA PRO A 245 -7.39 -15.15 -5.22
C PRO A 245 -7.13 -13.81 -5.91
N PRO A 246 -6.10 -13.74 -6.77
CA PRO A 246 -5.89 -12.63 -7.69
C PRO A 246 -7.11 -12.30 -8.58
N GLY A 247 -7.08 -11.12 -9.18
CA GLY A 247 -8.08 -10.64 -10.12
C GLY A 247 -7.50 -10.13 -11.43
N ASP A 248 -7.82 -8.88 -11.78
CA ASP A 248 -7.13 -8.21 -12.87
C ASP A 248 -5.65 -7.98 -12.52
N THR A 249 -5.39 -7.77 -11.23
CA THR A 249 -4.06 -7.62 -10.63
C THR A 249 -3.97 -8.54 -9.39
N TYR A 250 -2.93 -8.42 -8.57
CA TYR A 250 -2.69 -9.38 -7.48
C TYR A 250 -3.66 -9.24 -6.31
N THR A 251 -4.06 -8.03 -5.94
CA THR A 251 -4.87 -7.77 -4.75
C THR A 251 -6.19 -7.09 -5.08
N ARG A 252 -7.20 -7.42 -4.29
CA ARG A 252 -8.53 -6.84 -4.38
C ARG A 252 -8.88 -6.17 -3.06
N ARG A 253 -9.73 -5.13 -3.10
CA ARG A 253 -10.35 -4.56 -1.89
C ARG A 253 -10.97 -5.63 -0.98
N SER A 254 -11.50 -6.71 -1.56
CA SER A 254 -12.11 -7.82 -0.82
C SER A 254 -11.18 -8.46 0.22
N ALA A 255 -9.85 -8.37 0.06
CA ALA A 255 -8.91 -8.82 1.08
C ALA A 255 -9.01 -7.98 2.37
N PHE A 256 -9.15 -6.67 2.22
CA PHE A 256 -9.32 -5.74 3.34
C PHE A 256 -10.73 -5.78 3.92
N ASP A 257 -11.76 -5.97 3.08
CA ASP A 257 -13.14 -6.19 3.54
C ASP A 257 -13.26 -7.50 4.36
N ALA A 258 -12.50 -8.54 4.00
CA ALA A 258 -12.44 -9.78 4.79
C ALA A 258 -11.79 -9.58 6.16
N ILE A 259 -10.65 -8.87 6.23
CA ILE A 259 -10.02 -8.52 7.50
C ILE A 259 -10.96 -7.64 8.35
N LEU A 260 -11.63 -6.67 7.73
CA LEU A 260 -12.63 -5.83 8.38
C LEU A 260 -13.78 -6.64 8.98
N ALA A 261 -14.19 -7.74 8.34
CA ALA A 261 -15.20 -8.67 8.83
C ALA A 261 -14.66 -9.68 9.88
N GLY A 262 -13.38 -9.56 10.27
CA GLY A 262 -12.71 -10.52 11.15
C GLY A 262 -12.59 -11.92 10.53
N CYS A 263 -12.49 -12.01 9.21
CA CYS A 263 -12.32 -13.25 8.48
C CYS A 263 -10.86 -13.39 8.04
N VAL A 264 -10.22 -14.52 8.33
CA VAL A 264 -8.80 -14.74 8.03
C VAL A 264 -8.62 -14.87 6.51
N PRO A 265 -7.88 -13.97 5.84
CA PRO A 265 -7.68 -14.06 4.40
C PRO A 265 -6.83 -15.28 4.03
N VAL A 266 -7.26 -15.98 2.98
CA VAL A 266 -6.49 -17.03 2.32
C VAL A 266 -5.98 -16.48 1.00
N PHE A 267 -4.67 -16.24 0.91
CA PHE A 267 -4.04 -15.70 -0.28
C PHE A 267 -3.48 -16.81 -1.17
N PHE A 268 -3.57 -16.59 -2.49
CA PHE A 268 -3.11 -17.56 -3.48
C PHE A 268 -1.87 -17.14 -4.27
N HIS A 269 -1.42 -15.91 -4.03
CA HIS A 269 -0.19 -15.36 -4.60
C HIS A 269 0.52 -14.48 -3.58
N PRO A 270 1.86 -14.57 -3.42
CA PRO A 270 2.59 -13.78 -2.42
C PRO A 270 2.47 -12.27 -2.63
N ASP A 271 2.28 -11.82 -3.87
CA ASP A 271 2.08 -10.39 -4.17
C ASP A 271 0.67 -9.91 -3.81
N SER A 272 -0.22 -10.79 -3.34
CA SER A 272 -1.54 -10.38 -2.83
C SER A 272 -1.45 -9.65 -1.48
N ALA A 273 -0.36 -9.87 -0.74
CA ALA A 273 -0.15 -9.24 0.56
C ALA A 273 1.33 -9.13 0.92
N TYR A 274 2.08 -10.24 0.94
CA TYR A 274 3.37 -10.33 1.65
C TYR A 274 4.50 -9.48 1.07
N ARG A 275 4.53 -9.28 -0.25
CA ARG A 275 5.54 -8.39 -0.89
C ARG A 275 5.14 -6.92 -0.86
N GLN A 276 3.91 -6.63 -0.46
CA GLN A 276 3.36 -5.28 -0.39
C GLN A 276 2.73 -5.02 0.99
N TYR A 277 2.10 -3.86 1.20
CA TYR A 277 1.47 -3.47 2.48
C TYR A 277 2.33 -3.62 3.75
N LYS A 278 3.66 -3.66 3.65
CA LYS A 278 4.59 -3.87 4.78
C LYS A 278 4.48 -2.83 5.89
N TRP A 279 3.90 -1.66 5.59
CA TRP A 279 3.65 -0.62 6.60
C TRP A 279 2.35 -0.87 7.41
N HIS A 280 1.47 -1.72 6.89
CA HIS A 280 0.12 -1.92 7.42
C HIS A 280 -0.14 -3.34 7.94
N LEU A 281 0.53 -4.35 7.36
CA LEU A 281 0.40 -5.75 7.75
C LEU A 281 1.63 -6.25 8.51
N PRO A 282 1.49 -7.22 9.44
CA PRO A 282 2.62 -7.85 10.12
C PRO A 282 3.59 -8.55 9.14
N ASP A 283 4.88 -8.58 9.48
CA ASP A 283 5.89 -9.35 8.73
C ASP A 283 5.66 -10.86 8.86
N ASP A 284 5.22 -11.31 10.03
CA ASP A 284 4.86 -12.72 10.27
C ASP A 284 3.49 -13.02 9.67
N ARG A 285 3.49 -13.40 8.39
CA ARG A 285 2.29 -13.65 7.59
C ARG A 285 1.36 -14.73 8.16
N ASP A 286 1.92 -15.71 8.87
CA ASP A 286 1.17 -16.85 9.39
C ASP A 286 0.37 -16.47 10.65
N THR A 287 0.55 -15.25 11.17
CA THR A 287 -0.27 -14.71 12.27
C THR A 287 -1.62 -14.19 11.84
N TYR A 288 -1.80 -13.80 10.56
CA TYR A 288 -3.02 -13.14 10.10
C TYR A 288 -3.60 -13.72 8.81
N SER A 289 -2.95 -14.69 8.18
CA SER A 289 -3.37 -15.21 6.89
C SER A 289 -2.97 -16.66 6.68
N VAL A 290 -3.57 -17.28 5.67
CA VAL A 290 -3.15 -18.60 5.16
C VAL A 290 -2.69 -18.43 3.72
N PHE A 291 -1.61 -19.11 3.34
CA PHE A 291 -1.14 -19.16 1.96
C PHE A 291 -1.37 -20.54 1.34
N ILE A 292 -2.02 -20.59 0.18
CA ILE A 292 -2.16 -21.80 -0.64
C ILE A 292 -1.74 -21.45 -2.06
N SER A 293 -0.74 -22.13 -2.62
CA SER A 293 -0.23 -21.80 -3.95
C SER A 293 -1.31 -21.92 -5.04
N GLU A 294 -1.50 -20.87 -5.84
CA GLU A 294 -2.36 -20.94 -7.03
C GLU A 294 -1.94 -22.04 -7.99
N GLU A 295 -0.63 -22.24 -8.18
CA GLU A 295 -0.10 -23.28 -9.07
C GLU A 295 -0.49 -24.68 -8.59
N ASP A 296 -0.41 -24.93 -7.27
CA ASP A 296 -0.75 -26.23 -6.70
C ASP A 296 -2.26 -26.51 -6.78
N VAL A 297 -3.10 -25.47 -6.60
CA VAL A 297 -4.56 -25.58 -6.77
C VAL A 297 -4.94 -25.86 -8.22
N ARG A 298 -4.28 -25.20 -9.19
CA ARG A 298 -4.58 -25.36 -10.61
C ARG A 298 -4.11 -26.70 -11.17
N SER A 299 -2.93 -27.16 -10.75
CA SER A 299 -2.36 -28.44 -11.15
C SER A 299 -3.04 -29.64 -10.48
N GLY A 300 -3.80 -29.42 -9.41
CA GLY A 300 -4.37 -30.49 -8.58
C GLY A 300 -3.34 -31.17 -7.69
N ASN A 301 -2.16 -30.56 -7.52
CA ASN A 301 -1.10 -31.04 -6.64
C ASN A 301 -1.36 -30.69 -5.17
N ALA A 302 -2.16 -29.65 -4.90
CA ALA A 302 -2.57 -29.33 -3.53
C ALA A 302 -3.64 -30.32 -3.04
N SER A 303 -3.62 -30.62 -1.73
CA SER A 303 -4.87 -30.97 -1.03
C SER A 303 -5.93 -29.91 -1.33
N SER A 304 -7.21 -30.29 -1.27
CA SER A 304 -8.27 -29.29 -1.50
C SER A 304 -8.12 -28.11 -0.54
N VAL A 305 -8.57 -26.93 -0.95
CA VAL A 305 -8.56 -25.74 -0.09
C VAL A 305 -9.27 -26.05 1.23
N GLU A 306 -10.41 -26.74 1.15
CA GLU A 306 -11.14 -27.20 2.34
C GLU A 306 -10.30 -28.11 3.25
N GLU A 307 -9.64 -29.13 2.70
CA GLU A 307 -8.81 -30.06 3.48
C GLU A 307 -7.66 -29.32 4.16
N THR A 308 -6.98 -28.45 3.43
CA THR A 308 -5.89 -27.61 3.94
C THR A 308 -6.38 -26.76 5.13
N LEU A 309 -7.53 -26.10 4.99
CA LEU A 309 -8.07 -25.24 6.05
C LEU A 309 -8.57 -26.03 7.26
N ARG A 310 -9.06 -27.28 7.07
CA ARG A 310 -9.45 -28.16 8.19
C ARG A 310 -8.28 -28.63 9.04
N GLN A 311 -7.09 -28.70 8.47
CA GLN A 311 -5.89 -29.13 9.19
C GLN A 311 -5.40 -28.06 10.18
N ILE A 312 -5.86 -26.81 10.05
CA ILE A 312 -5.47 -25.72 10.95
C ILE A 312 -6.23 -25.88 12.28
N PRO A 313 -5.53 -26.04 13.41
CA PRO A 313 -6.18 -26.19 14.72
C PRO A 313 -7.05 -24.98 15.06
N LEU A 314 -8.22 -25.21 15.68
CA LEU A 314 -9.18 -24.15 16.01
C LEU A 314 -8.53 -23.01 16.81
N GLU A 315 -7.68 -23.34 17.79
CA GLU A 315 -6.95 -22.36 18.60
C GLU A 315 -6.03 -21.44 17.77
N VAL A 316 -5.49 -21.94 16.65
CA VAL A 316 -4.67 -21.14 15.72
C VAL A 316 -5.57 -20.19 14.95
N VAL A 317 -6.72 -20.69 14.47
CA VAL A 317 -7.71 -19.88 13.75
C VAL A 317 -8.27 -18.76 14.62
N GLU A 318 -8.51 -19.03 15.90
CA GLU A 318 -8.97 -18.02 16.87
C GLU A 318 -7.92 -16.92 17.07
N ARG A 319 -6.65 -17.28 17.24
CA ARG A 319 -5.55 -16.28 17.32
C ARG A 319 -5.38 -15.48 16.04
N MET A 320 -5.50 -16.12 14.87
CA MET A 320 -5.49 -15.42 13.58
C MET A 320 -6.67 -14.45 13.49
N THR A 321 -7.86 -14.87 13.93
CA THR A 321 -9.08 -14.04 13.97
C THR A 321 -8.90 -12.81 14.86
N GLU A 322 -8.34 -12.99 16.06
CA GLU A 322 -8.00 -11.88 16.96
C GLU A 322 -7.00 -10.91 16.31
N THR A 323 -6.00 -11.46 15.61
CA THR A 323 -4.99 -10.67 14.91
C THR A 323 -5.62 -9.83 13.81
N VAL A 324 -6.44 -10.41 12.92
CA VAL A 324 -7.09 -9.65 11.83
C VAL A 324 -8.05 -8.59 12.37
N ILE A 325 -8.80 -8.87 13.44
CA ILE A 325 -9.65 -7.85 14.08
C ILE A 325 -8.80 -6.72 14.68
N GLY A 326 -7.65 -7.05 15.28
CA GLY A 326 -6.70 -6.07 15.81
C GLY A 326 -6.07 -5.17 14.74
N LEU A 327 -6.00 -5.64 13.48
CA LEU A 327 -5.47 -4.86 12.35
C LEU A 327 -6.42 -3.79 11.82
N ILE A 328 -7.72 -3.84 12.17
CA ILE A 328 -8.76 -2.95 11.61
C ILE A 328 -8.35 -1.46 11.60
N PRO A 329 -7.89 -0.83 12.71
CA PRO A 329 -7.48 0.57 12.69
C PRO A 329 -6.40 0.87 11.64
N ARG A 330 -5.46 -0.05 11.41
CA ARG A 330 -4.34 0.13 10.47
C ARG A 330 -4.76 0.08 9.00
N LEU A 331 -5.97 -0.41 8.72
CA LEU A 331 -6.46 -0.73 7.38
C LEU A 331 -7.63 0.14 6.93
N VAL A 332 -8.27 0.85 7.86
CA VAL A 332 -9.37 1.77 7.57
C VAL A 332 -8.88 3.21 7.52
N TYR A 333 -9.64 4.06 6.83
CA TYR A 333 -9.39 5.49 6.73
C TYR A 333 -10.46 6.21 7.54
N ALA A 334 -10.10 7.03 8.51
CA ALA A 334 -11.08 7.74 9.32
C ALA A 334 -11.90 8.72 8.45
N ASP A 335 -13.06 9.13 8.95
CA ASP A 335 -13.85 10.16 8.30
C ASP A 335 -13.12 11.51 8.33
N PRO A 336 -12.79 12.12 7.18
CA PRO A 336 -12.05 13.37 7.13
C PRO A 336 -12.87 14.60 7.57
N ARG A 337 -14.10 14.41 8.05
CA ARG A 337 -14.93 15.46 8.67
C ARG A 337 -14.81 15.45 10.19
N SER A 338 -14.19 14.42 10.76
CA SER A 338 -13.90 14.29 12.19
C SER A 338 -12.45 13.85 12.40
N LYS A 339 -12.05 13.48 13.62
CA LYS A 339 -10.68 13.06 13.94
C LYS A 339 -10.73 11.96 15.00
N LEU A 340 -9.94 10.89 14.80
CA LEU A 340 -9.67 9.89 15.84
C LEU A 340 -8.75 10.49 16.91
N GLU A 341 -8.99 10.16 18.18
CA GLU A 341 -8.28 10.81 19.29
C GLU A 341 -7.03 10.04 19.69
N THR A 342 -7.15 8.74 19.90
CA THR A 342 -6.07 7.87 20.36
C THR A 342 -5.69 6.82 19.33
N LEU A 343 -6.67 6.35 18.56
CA LEU A 343 -6.42 5.40 17.48
C LEU A 343 -5.81 6.09 16.27
N ARG A 344 -4.97 5.34 15.58
CA ARG A 344 -4.34 5.75 14.32
C ARG A 344 -4.98 5.01 13.17
N ASP A 345 -5.29 5.73 12.11
CA ASP A 345 -5.83 5.17 10.88
C ASP A 345 -4.74 4.86 9.85
N ALA A 346 -5.12 4.29 8.70
CA ALA A 346 -4.19 3.98 7.63
C ALA A 346 -3.37 5.20 7.16
N VAL A 347 -3.94 6.41 7.10
CA VAL A 347 -3.17 7.62 6.73
C VAL A 347 -2.08 7.90 7.74
N ASP A 348 -2.38 7.80 9.03
CA ASP A 348 -1.40 8.04 10.09
C ASP A 348 -0.23 7.05 10.04
N PHE A 349 -0.50 5.77 9.75
CA PHE A 349 0.55 4.76 9.53
C PHE A 349 1.38 5.02 8.28
N THR A 350 0.73 5.36 7.17
CA THR A 350 1.42 5.66 5.91
C THR A 350 2.31 6.90 6.04
N VAL A 351 1.78 7.99 6.58
CA VAL A 351 2.52 9.25 6.75
C VAL A 351 3.73 9.07 7.66
N GLU A 352 3.58 8.38 8.79
CA GLU A 352 4.72 8.08 9.66
C GLU A 352 5.80 7.28 8.92
N ALA A 353 5.40 6.25 8.16
CA ALA A 353 6.33 5.43 7.40
C ALA A 353 7.06 6.22 6.31
N VAL A 354 6.37 7.15 5.63
CA VAL A 354 6.98 8.10 4.69
C VAL A 354 8.02 8.96 5.42
N ILE A 355 7.66 9.57 6.55
CA ILE A 355 8.57 10.46 7.28
C ILE A 355 9.80 9.68 7.78
N ASP A 356 9.62 8.44 8.26
CA ASP A 356 10.72 7.59 8.68
C ASP A 356 11.64 7.21 7.52
N ARG A 357 11.08 6.92 6.35
CA ARG A 357 11.85 6.71 5.11
C ARG A 357 12.65 7.96 4.74
N VAL A 358 12.02 9.13 4.70
CA VAL A 358 12.71 10.40 4.37
C VAL A 358 13.81 10.69 5.38
N SER A 359 13.56 10.45 6.67
CA SER A 359 14.54 10.63 7.73
C SER A 359 15.76 9.72 7.57
N LYS A 360 15.59 8.47 7.12
CA LYS A 360 16.70 7.57 6.78
C LYS A 360 17.49 8.08 5.58
N LEU A 361 16.80 8.50 4.52
CA LEU A 361 17.43 9.06 3.31
C LEU A 361 18.24 10.34 3.62
N ARG A 362 17.74 11.22 4.49
CA ARG A 362 18.48 12.41 4.96
C ARG A 362 19.80 12.02 5.62
N LYS A 363 19.77 11.08 6.57
CA LYS A 363 20.97 10.58 7.25
C LYS A 363 21.98 9.98 6.27
N GLU A 364 21.53 9.20 5.30
CA GLU A 364 22.39 8.62 4.26
C GLU A 364 23.05 9.69 3.38
N MET A 365 22.29 10.73 3.01
CA MET A 365 22.82 11.87 2.24
C MET A 365 23.87 12.65 3.03
N ASP A 366 23.62 12.90 4.32
CA ASP A 366 24.55 13.59 5.21
C ASP A 366 25.84 12.78 5.42
N HIS A 367 25.73 11.46 5.64
CA HIS A 367 26.88 10.57 5.74
C HIS A 367 27.65 10.47 4.42
N GLY A 368 26.96 10.39 3.28
CA GLY A 368 27.59 10.37 1.95
C GLY A 368 28.25 11.69 1.57
N ALA A 369 27.71 12.82 2.06
CA ALA A 369 28.34 14.13 1.95
C ALA A 369 29.55 14.23 2.87
N SER A 370 29.46 13.74 4.11
CA SER A 370 30.56 13.68 5.07
C SER A 370 31.70 12.78 4.59
N ALA A 371 31.40 11.62 4.01
CA ALA A 371 32.40 10.69 3.46
C ALA A 371 33.10 11.29 2.23
N ARG A 372 32.34 11.95 1.33
CA ARG A 372 32.93 12.73 0.22
C ARG A 372 33.77 13.89 0.71
N GLY A 373 33.31 14.62 1.73
CA GLY A 373 34.07 15.69 2.39
C GLY A 373 35.35 15.20 3.06
N HIS A 374 35.33 13.99 3.63
CA HIS A 374 36.50 13.37 4.21
C HIS A 374 37.48 12.88 3.13
N LEU A 375 36.98 12.33 2.02
CA LEU A 375 37.78 11.96 0.84
C LEU A 375 38.41 13.18 0.15
N THR A 376 37.71 14.30 0.05
CA THR A 376 38.29 15.55 -0.49
C THR A 376 39.28 16.18 0.50
N GLN A 377 39.06 16.07 1.81
CA GLN A 377 40.05 16.47 2.82
C GLN A 377 41.29 15.57 2.85
N THR A 378 41.16 14.25 2.67
CA THR A 378 42.33 13.35 2.55
C THR A 378 43.04 13.54 1.22
N ALA A 379 42.34 13.76 0.11
CA ALA A 379 42.95 14.12 -1.17
C ALA A 379 43.74 15.44 -1.07
N THR A 380 43.17 16.48 -0.47
CA THR A 380 43.88 17.76 -0.23
C THR A 380 45.03 17.61 0.79
N LYS A 381 44.93 16.71 1.78
CA LYS A 381 46.06 16.37 2.67
C LYS A 381 47.19 15.64 1.94
N ILE A 382 46.86 14.73 1.01
CA ILE A 382 47.84 14.01 0.18
C ILE A 382 48.54 15.00 -0.76
N ASP A 383 47.82 15.97 -1.35
CA ASP A 383 48.42 17.04 -2.13
C ASP A 383 49.34 17.94 -1.29
N ILE A 384 48.95 18.30 -0.05
CA ILE A 384 49.81 19.09 0.86
C ILE A 384 51.07 18.31 1.27
N ILE A 385 51.01 16.98 1.37
CA ILE A 385 52.18 16.13 1.65
C ILE A 385 53.08 16.01 0.42
N SER A 386 52.50 15.91 -0.80
CA SER A 386 53.23 15.90 -2.07
C SER A 386 54.00 17.21 -2.33
N TRP A 387 53.48 18.35 -1.87
CA TRP A 387 54.20 19.63 -1.92
C TRP A 387 55.34 19.75 -0.90
N LYS A 388 55.32 18.96 0.20
CA LYS A 388 56.37 18.97 1.23
C LYS A 388 57.48 17.96 0.99
N PHE A 389 57.22 16.93 0.20
CA PHE A 389 58.21 15.95 -0.23
C PHE A 389 57.99 15.73 -1.73
N ASN A 390 58.91 16.21 -2.56
CA ASN A 390 58.93 16.03 -4.01
C ASN A 390 58.87 14.53 -4.38
N ILE A 391 57.67 13.97 -4.40
CA ILE A 391 57.39 12.59 -4.79
C ILE A 391 56.40 12.69 -5.94
N GLU A 392 56.92 12.55 -7.16
CA GLU A 392 56.10 12.30 -8.34
C GLU A 392 55.52 10.88 -8.23
N ILE A 393 54.21 10.78 -7.97
CA ILE A 393 53.48 9.52 -8.13
C ILE A 393 52.79 9.55 -9.49
N ASN A 394 53.40 8.86 -10.44
CA ASN A 394 52.86 8.64 -11.77
C ASN A 394 51.77 7.55 -11.67
N ILE A 395 50.49 7.93 -11.72
CA ILE A 395 49.39 6.97 -11.73
C ILE A 395 49.17 6.49 -13.16
N GLY A 396 49.96 5.49 -13.55
CA GLY A 396 49.73 4.66 -14.72
C GLY A 396 48.71 3.57 -14.41
N ILE A 397 47.54 3.65 -15.06
CA ILE A 397 46.56 2.58 -15.15
C ILE A 397 47.21 1.40 -15.89
N ILE A 398 47.17 0.19 -15.31
CA ILE A 398 46.98 -1.14 -15.93
C ILE A 398 47.31 -2.21 -14.88
N GLY A 399 46.45 -3.22 -14.73
CA GLY A 399 46.88 -4.52 -14.20
C GLY A 399 45.89 -5.22 -13.28
N SER A 400 45.12 -6.14 -13.85
CA SER A 400 44.37 -7.19 -13.17
C SER A 400 45.22 -7.96 -12.16
N MET A 401 44.68 -8.29 -10.98
CA MET A 401 45.24 -9.34 -10.12
C MET A 401 44.12 -10.03 -9.31
N HIS A 402 43.88 -11.30 -9.65
CA HIS A 402 43.17 -12.28 -8.83
C HIS A 402 44.09 -12.75 -7.70
N ILE A 403 43.64 -12.76 -6.43
CA ILE A 403 44.10 -13.72 -5.40
C ILE A 403 42.91 -14.13 -4.51
N LEU A 404 42.90 -15.43 -4.23
CA LEU A 404 41.90 -16.26 -3.54
C LEU A 404 41.88 -16.15 -2.00
N ILE A 405 40.67 -16.32 -1.45
CA ILE A 405 40.23 -17.07 -0.25
C ILE A 405 40.96 -16.86 1.10
N GLY A 406 40.16 -16.48 2.10
CA GLY A 406 40.40 -16.80 3.52
C GLY A 406 39.18 -16.46 4.39
N PHE A 407 38.43 -17.47 4.85
CA PHE A 407 37.47 -17.34 5.96
C PHE A 407 38.23 -17.26 7.30
N PRO A 408 37.73 -16.49 8.28
CA PRO A 408 37.02 -17.15 9.39
C PRO A 408 35.82 -16.35 9.96
N LYS A 409 34.83 -17.08 10.49
CA LYS A 409 33.89 -16.65 11.56
C LYS A 409 34.41 -17.20 12.91
N PRO A 410 33.85 -16.87 14.09
CA PRO A 410 32.81 -15.88 14.45
C PRO A 410 33.21 -14.98 15.64
N SER A 411 32.48 -13.90 15.92
CA SER A 411 32.35 -13.34 17.28
C SER A 411 31.07 -12.52 17.39
N ILE A 412 30.23 -12.94 18.33
CA ILE A 412 29.00 -12.30 18.80
C ILE A 412 29.39 -11.09 19.66
N VAL A 413 28.87 -9.90 19.34
CA VAL A 413 28.72 -8.81 20.31
C VAL A 413 27.32 -8.23 20.13
N ARG A 414 26.49 -8.41 21.17
CA ARG A 414 25.25 -7.66 21.37
C ARG A 414 25.64 -6.22 21.68
N VAL A 415 25.07 -5.27 20.94
CA VAL A 415 24.92 -3.90 21.42
C VAL A 415 23.43 -3.62 21.46
N TYR A 416 22.89 -3.69 22.67
CA TYR A 416 21.70 -2.94 23.04
C TYR A 416 22.14 -1.49 23.15
N ASP A 417 21.45 -0.57 22.48
CA ASP A 417 21.46 0.83 22.93
C ASP A 417 20.10 1.47 22.70
N ASP A 418 19.64 2.12 23.76
CA ASP A 418 18.27 2.57 24.02
C ASP A 418 17.79 3.64 23.03
N MET A 419 16.59 3.42 22.49
CA MET A 419 15.77 4.46 21.86
C MET A 419 15.28 5.45 22.92
N VAL A 420 15.99 6.55 23.09
CA VAL A 420 15.40 7.76 23.70
C VAL A 420 14.53 8.44 22.66
N HIS A 421 13.22 8.19 22.72
CA HIS A 421 12.19 8.97 22.03
C HIS A 421 12.31 10.46 22.41
N ARG A 422 12.88 11.28 21.52
CA ARG A 422 12.63 12.72 21.54
C ARG A 422 11.41 12.98 20.66
N ASN A 423 10.32 13.42 21.28
CA ASN A 423 9.16 14.03 20.63
C ASN A 423 9.59 15.31 19.90
N VAL A 424 10.15 15.15 18.70
CA VAL A 424 10.30 16.25 17.74
C VAL A 424 9.07 16.19 16.85
N ALA A 425 8.24 17.24 16.85
CA ALA A 425 7.11 17.36 15.95
C ALA A 425 7.61 17.16 14.49
N LYS A 426 7.02 16.19 13.79
CA LYS A 426 7.37 15.88 12.40
C LYS A 426 6.40 16.63 11.49
N TYR A 427 6.88 17.69 10.83
CA TYR A 427 6.00 18.54 10.03
C TYR A 427 5.76 18.02 8.61
N LEU A 428 4.55 18.23 8.06
CA LEU A 428 4.20 17.96 6.65
C LEU A 428 3.87 19.27 5.93
N ILE A 429 4.13 19.33 4.63
CA ILE A 429 3.66 20.44 3.77
C ILE A 429 2.70 19.95 2.71
N MET A 430 1.70 20.79 2.46
CA MET A 430 0.90 20.79 1.24
C MET A 430 1.08 22.17 0.58
N PRO A 431 1.67 22.27 -0.62
CA PRO A 431 1.78 23.54 -1.30
C PRO A 431 0.38 24.11 -1.61
N GLU A 432 0.03 25.29 -1.06
CA GLU A 432 -1.28 25.94 -1.29
C GLU A 432 -1.51 26.35 -2.76
N SER A 433 -0.50 26.28 -3.63
CA SER A 433 -0.60 26.71 -5.04
C SER A 433 -1.14 25.65 -6.02
N THR A 434 -1.58 24.47 -5.57
CA THR A 434 -2.18 23.45 -6.45
C THR A 434 -3.69 23.64 -6.68
N MET A 435 -4.29 24.66 -6.08
CA MET A 435 -5.75 24.84 -6.11
C MET A 435 -6.30 25.58 -7.34
N ASN A 436 -5.46 25.97 -8.30
CA ASN A 436 -5.86 26.74 -9.49
C ASN A 436 -5.63 26.02 -10.84
N MET A 437 -5.51 24.69 -10.84
CA MET A 437 -5.52 23.88 -12.07
C MET A 437 -6.55 22.76 -11.98
N TRP A 438 -7.81 23.10 -11.71
CA TRP A 438 -8.98 22.24 -11.96
C TRP A 438 -10.18 23.08 -12.35
#